data_AF-A0A920S7Q4-F1
#
_entry.id   AF-A0A920S7Q4-F1
#
_cell.length_a   1.000
_cell.length_b   1.000
_cell.length_c   1.000
_cell.angle_alpha   90.00
_cell.angle_beta   90.00
_cell.angle_gamma   90.00
#
_symmetry.space_group_name_H-M   'P 1'
#
loop_
_entity.id
_entity.type
_entity.pdbx_description
1 polymer ?
#
loop_
_entity_poly.entity_id
_entity_poly.type
_entity_poly.pdbx_seq_one_letter_code
_entity_poly.pdbx_strand_id
1 'polypeptide(L)'
;MGSRNDPHSYPFCYRSDTPLIYRAVPSWFVRVTDFLGDLAAANEQILWVPGHIKDGRFGHWLESANDWAISRNRVWGTPLPIWENEFQAIESVLVRSTS
;
A
#
# COMPACT_ATOMS: atom_id res chain seq x y z
N MET A 1 -4.82 40.75 11.19
CA MET A 1 -5.53 39.46 11.07
C MET A 1 -4.74 38.41 11.85
N GLY A 2 -5.19 38.05 13.06
CA GLY A 2 -4.54 36.98 13.83
C GLY A 2 -4.96 35.61 13.28
N SER A 3 -4.01 34.71 13.04
CA SER A 3 -4.31 33.34 12.61
C SER A 3 -4.96 32.58 13.77
N ARG A 4 -6.19 32.07 13.57
CA ARG A 4 -6.79 31.09 14.48
C ARG A 4 -5.99 29.79 14.39
N ASN A 5 -5.64 29.23 15.54
CA ASN A 5 -4.94 27.97 15.64
C ASN A 5 -5.94 26.90 16.11
N ASP A 6 -6.53 26.18 15.16
CA ASP A 6 -7.54 25.17 15.43
C ASP A 6 -6.89 23.78 15.51
N PRO A 7 -7.09 23.02 16.61
CA PRO A 7 -6.51 21.70 16.77
C PRO A 7 -7.15 20.71 15.78
N HIS A 8 -6.33 20.08 14.96
CA HIS A 8 -6.74 19.03 14.02
C HIS A 8 -5.71 17.90 13.98
N SER A 9 -6.14 16.70 13.61
CA SER A 9 -5.23 15.58 13.39
C SER A 9 -4.55 15.74 12.04
N TYR A 10 -3.22 15.63 12.01
CA TYR A 10 -2.42 15.68 10.79
C TYR A 10 -1.60 14.39 10.65
N PRO A 11 -1.42 13.85 9.43
CA PRO A 11 -0.67 12.62 9.23
C PRO A 11 0.85 12.84 9.39
N PHE A 12 1.49 11.93 10.13
CA PHE A 12 2.94 11.94 10.35
C PHE A 12 3.58 10.64 9.86
N CYS A 13 4.85 10.72 9.47
CA CYS A 13 5.62 9.55 9.09
C CYS A 13 5.86 8.67 10.33
N TYR A 14 5.40 7.43 10.30
CA TYR A 14 5.53 6.48 11.42
C TYR A 14 6.97 6.15 11.85
N ARG A 15 7.99 6.51 11.05
CA ARG A 15 9.41 6.27 11.37
C ARG A 15 10.15 7.51 11.90
N SER A 16 9.77 8.70 11.44
CA SER A 16 10.57 9.91 11.64
C SER A 16 9.80 11.06 12.26
N ASP A 17 8.49 10.88 12.51
CA ASP A 17 7.60 11.91 13.08
C ASP A 17 7.56 13.22 12.29
N THR A 18 8.01 13.20 11.04
CA THR A 18 7.94 14.33 10.12
C THR A 18 6.53 14.43 9.51
N PRO A 19 5.95 15.63 9.37
CA PRO A 19 4.63 15.81 8.78
C PRO A 19 4.61 15.31 7.33
N LEU A 20 3.58 14.54 6.96
CA LEU A 20 3.41 13.99 5.62
C LEU A 20 2.73 14.98 4.70
N ILE A 21 3.22 15.08 3.46
CA ILE A 21 2.63 15.92 2.41
C ILE A 21 2.17 15.02 1.27
N TYR A 22 0.93 15.19 0.82
CA TYR A 22 0.41 14.49 -0.35
C TYR A 22 0.92 15.15 -1.63
N ARG A 23 1.64 14.37 -2.45
CA ARG A 23 2.17 14.81 -3.74
C ARG A 23 2.09 13.67 -4.75
N ALA A 24 1.75 13.99 -6.00
CA ALA A 24 1.81 13.04 -7.10
C ALA A 24 3.28 12.69 -7.43
N VAL A 25 3.63 11.41 -7.33
CA VAL A 25 4.94 10.87 -7.65
C VAL A 25 4.71 9.56 -8.40
N PRO A 26 5.44 9.26 -9.50
CA PRO A 26 5.34 7.96 -10.15
C PRO A 26 5.67 6.84 -9.16
N SER A 27 4.83 5.81 -9.12
CA SER A 27 4.95 4.70 -8.19
C SER A 27 4.37 3.44 -8.81
N TRP A 28 4.92 2.29 -8.43
CA TRP A 28 4.41 0.97 -8.80
C TRP A 28 3.39 0.50 -7.78
N PHE A 29 2.27 -0.01 -8.26
CA PHE A 29 1.14 -0.46 -7.46
C PHE A 29 0.81 -1.92 -7.75
N VAL A 30 0.40 -2.65 -6.72
CA VAL A 30 -0.30 -3.91 -6.86
C VAL A 30 -1.80 -3.61 -6.81
N ARG A 31 -2.54 -4.10 -7.80
CA ARG A 31 -3.99 -3.93 -7.90
C ARG A 31 -4.71 -4.85 -6.92
N VAL A 32 -4.79 -4.42 -5.66
CA VAL A 32 -5.40 -5.19 -4.56
C VAL A 32 -6.91 -5.28 -4.72
N THR A 33 -7.50 -4.25 -5.33
CA THR A 33 -8.93 -4.13 -5.59
C THR A 33 -9.53 -5.34 -6.33
N ASP A 34 -8.78 -5.99 -7.22
CA ASP A 34 -9.25 -7.15 -7.98
C ASP A 34 -9.42 -8.42 -7.14
N PHE A 35 -8.67 -8.56 -6.04
CA PHE A 35 -8.65 -9.77 -5.22
C PHE A 35 -9.11 -9.51 -3.78
N LEU A 36 -9.83 -8.42 -3.53
CA LEU A 36 -10.45 -8.13 -2.22
C LEU A 36 -11.41 -9.25 -1.79
N GLY A 37 -12.18 -9.81 -2.72
CA GLY A 37 -13.08 -10.92 -2.44
C GLY A 37 -12.34 -12.17 -1.97
N ASP A 38 -11.23 -12.50 -2.60
CA ASP A 38 -10.39 -13.65 -2.22
C ASP A 38 -9.74 -13.43 -0.85
N LEU A 39 -9.29 -12.20 -0.56
CA LEU A 39 -8.74 -11.84 0.75
C LEU A 39 -9.78 -11.95 1.86
N ALA A 40 -11.03 -11.51 1.61
CA ALA A 40 -12.12 -11.64 2.55
C ALA A 40 -12.48 -13.13 2.79
N ALA A 41 -12.58 -13.93 1.72
CA ALA A 41 -12.85 -15.36 1.82
C ALA A 41 -11.71 -16.13 2.54
N ALA A 42 -10.45 -15.70 2.36
CA ALA A 42 -9.32 -16.25 3.09
C ALA A 42 -9.35 -15.84 4.57
N ASN A 43 -9.70 -14.58 4.86
CA ASN A 43 -9.88 -14.10 6.24
C ASN A 43 -10.92 -14.93 7.01
N GLU A 44 -11.95 -15.41 6.31
CA GLU A 44 -12.97 -16.28 6.91
C GLU A 44 -12.42 -17.61 7.48
N GLN A 45 -11.35 -18.12 6.86
CA GLN A 45 -10.74 -19.39 7.22
C GLN A 45 -9.73 -19.26 8.39
N ILE A 46 -9.37 -18.04 8.77
CA ILE A 46 -8.36 -17.77 9.79
C ILE A 46 -9.02 -17.75 11.18
N LEU A 47 -8.39 -18.44 12.13
CA LEU A 47 -8.75 -18.35 13.55
C LEU A 47 -8.10 -17.12 14.17
N TRP A 48 -8.90 -16.08 14.43
CA TRP A 48 -8.45 -14.88 15.11
C TRP A 48 -8.60 -14.98 16.62
N VAL A 49 -7.58 -14.53 17.35
CA VAL A 49 -7.63 -14.40 18.81
C VAL A 49 -7.19 -12.99 19.19
N PRO A 50 -8.06 -12.16 19.80
CA PRO A 50 -9.50 -12.39 20.04
C PRO A 50 -10.36 -12.34 18.76
N GLY A 51 -11.44 -13.11 18.74
CA GLY A 51 -12.25 -13.36 17.52
C GLY A 51 -12.88 -12.12 16.87
N HIS A 52 -13.24 -11.10 17.63
CA HIS A 52 -13.84 -9.87 17.10
C HIS A 52 -12.93 -9.06 16.17
N ILE A 53 -11.62 -9.36 16.09
CA ILE A 53 -10.70 -8.70 15.17
C ILE A 53 -11.00 -9.10 13.72
N LYS A 54 -11.44 -10.35 13.53
CA LYS A 54 -11.74 -10.94 12.22
C LYS A 54 -12.76 -10.09 11.45
N ASP A 55 -13.91 -9.86 12.07
CA ASP A 55 -15.03 -9.13 11.46
C ASP A 55 -14.96 -7.62 11.76
N GLY A 56 -14.20 -7.24 12.80
CA GLY A 56 -14.02 -5.85 13.21
C GLY A 56 -12.85 -5.19 12.49
N ARG A 57 -11.78 -4.90 13.24
CA ARG A 57 -10.69 -4.03 12.76
C ARG A 57 -10.05 -4.50 11.46
N PHE A 58 -9.81 -5.80 11.30
CA PHE A 58 -9.15 -6.33 10.11
C PHE A 58 -10.12 -6.51 8.95
N GLY A 59 -11.32 -7.05 9.21
CA GLY A 59 -12.39 -7.17 8.21
C GLY A 59 -12.74 -5.83 7.55
N HIS A 60 -13.02 -4.80 8.34
CA HIS A 60 -13.31 -3.46 7.80
C HIS A 60 -12.11 -2.82 7.08
N TRP A 61 -10.88 -3.15 7.48
CA TRP A 61 -9.69 -2.68 6.78
C TRP A 61 -9.55 -3.34 5.40
N LEU A 62 -9.87 -4.64 5.28
CA LEU A 62 -9.90 -5.34 3.99
C LEU A 62 -10.96 -4.75 3.05
N GLU A 63 -12.17 -4.47 3.56
CA GLU A 63 -13.26 -3.89 2.75
C GLU A 63 -12.92 -2.52 2.14
N SER A 64 -12.07 -1.75 2.82
CA SER A 64 -11.64 -0.40 2.41
C SER A 64 -10.21 -0.34 1.89
N ALA A 65 -9.59 -1.49 1.62
CA ALA A 65 -8.22 -1.56 1.15
C ALA A 65 -8.11 -1.00 -0.28
N ASN A 66 -7.19 -0.05 -0.44
CA ASN A 66 -6.85 0.54 -1.73
C ASN A 66 -5.66 -0.21 -2.36
N ASP A 67 -5.39 0.07 -3.63
CA ASP A 67 -4.23 -0.47 -4.33
C ASP A 67 -2.92 -0.16 -3.59
N TRP A 68 -2.07 -1.17 -3.50
CA TRP A 68 -0.91 -1.11 -2.63
C TRP A 68 0.30 -0.56 -3.36
N ALA A 69 0.75 0.63 -2.95
CA ALA A 69 2.01 1.21 -3.43
C ALA A 69 3.21 0.40 -2.92
N ILE A 70 3.91 -0.31 -3.81
CA ILE A 70 5.06 -1.17 -3.47
C ILE A 70 6.42 -0.50 -3.73
N SER A 71 6.51 0.42 -4.69
CA SER A 71 7.79 1.07 -4.99
C SER A 71 8.23 2.03 -3.89
N ARG A 72 9.53 2.07 -3.61
CA ARG A 72 10.13 3.00 -2.64
C ARG A 72 11.42 3.57 -3.23
N ASN A 73 11.58 4.88 -3.13
CA ASN A 73 12.82 5.56 -3.52
C ASN A 73 13.85 5.42 -2.39
N ARG A 74 14.47 4.25 -2.30
CA ARG A 74 15.48 3.88 -1.28
C ARG A 74 16.56 3.02 -1.90
N VAL A 75 17.77 3.08 -1.33
CA VAL A 75 18.92 2.29 -1.78
C VAL A 75 19.03 0.93 -1.10
N TRP A 76 18.42 0.76 0.08
CA TRP A 76 18.45 -0.48 0.84
C TRP A 76 17.08 -1.17 0.84
N GLY A 77 17.03 -2.36 0.24
CA GLY A 77 15.82 -3.18 0.07
C GLY A 77 15.96 -4.14 -1.10
N THR A 78 14.95 -4.97 -1.33
CA THR A 78 14.90 -5.84 -2.51
C THR A 78 14.58 -4.98 -3.75
N PRO A 79 15.42 -4.99 -4.79
CA PRO A 79 15.12 -4.28 -6.02
C PRO A 79 13.89 -4.88 -6.72
N LEU A 80 13.07 -4.04 -7.33
CA LEU A 80 11.97 -4.51 -8.18
C LEU A 80 12.56 -5.10 -9.47
N PRO A 81 12.25 -6.36 -9.84
CA PRO A 81 12.80 -7.01 -11.02
C PRO A 81 12.04 -6.58 -12.29
N ILE A 82 12.09 -5.28 -12.61
CA ILE A 82 11.43 -4.67 -13.75
C ILE A 82 12.50 -4.06 -14.65
N TRP A 83 12.46 -4.41 -15.93
CA TRP A 83 13.31 -3.80 -16.96
C TRP A 83 12.40 -3.06 -17.95
N GLU A 84 12.75 -1.81 -18.24
CA GLU A 84 12.06 -0.96 -19.21
C GLU A 84 12.96 -0.74 -20.43
N ASN A 85 12.35 -0.77 -21.62
CA ASN A 85 13.04 -0.44 -22.86
C ASN A 85 12.86 1.06 -23.18
N GLU A 86 13.96 1.74 -23.49
CA GLU A 86 13.98 3.17 -23.84
C GLU A 86 13.23 3.52 -25.14
N PHE A 87 13.00 2.54 -26.02
CA PHE A 87 12.37 2.73 -27.33
C PHE A 87 10.87 2.39 -27.37
N GLN A 88 10.37 1.62 -26.39
CA GLN A 88 8.96 1.26 -26.27
C GLN A 88 8.54 1.34 -24.80
N ALA A 89 8.00 2.50 -24.41
CA ALA A 89 7.54 2.78 -23.05
C ALA A 89 6.33 1.94 -22.59
N ILE A 90 5.87 0.98 -23.40
CA ILE A 90 4.59 0.28 -23.20
C ILE A 90 4.77 -1.18 -22.75
N GLU A 91 6.00 -1.72 -22.78
CA GLU A 91 6.27 -3.11 -22.42
C GLU A 91 7.37 -3.17 -21.35
N SER A 92 6.94 -3.30 -20.09
CA SER A 92 7.84 -3.66 -18.99
C SER A 92 7.82 -5.18 -18.83
N VAL A 93 9.00 -5.80 -18.85
CA VAL A 93 9.12 -7.25 -18.73
C VAL A 93 9.42 -7.60 -17.27
N LEU A 94 8.51 -8.35 -16.64
CA LEU A 94 8.75 -8.98 -15.34
C LEU A 94 9.51 -10.30 -15.56
N VAL A 95 10.79 -10.32 -15.21
CA VAL A 95 11.58 -11.56 -15.27
C VAL A 95 11.27 -12.39 -14.02
N ARG A 96 10.36 -13.37 -14.17
CA ARG A 96 10.09 -14.35 -13.11
C ARG A 96 11.17 -15.45 -13.10
N SER A 97 11.71 -15.76 -11.93
CA SER A 97 12.47 -16.99 -11.74
C SER A 97 11.49 -18.16 -11.74
N THR A 98 11.53 -19.01 -12.76
CA THR A 98 10.85 -20.31 -12.72
C THR A 98 11.71 -21.27 -11.91
N SER A 99 11.35 -21.47 -10.65
CA SER A 99 11.82 -22.59 -9.82
C SER A 99 10.68 -23.56 -9.58
#